data_AF-C8YTE8-F1
#
_entry.id   AF-C8YTE8-F1
#
_cell.length_a   1.000
_cell.length_b   1.000
_cell.length_c   1.000
_cell.angle_alpha   90.00
_cell.angle_beta   90.00
_cell.angle_gamma   90.00
#
_symmetry.space_group_name_H-M   'P 1'
#
loop_
_entity.id
_entity.type
_entity.pdbx_description
1 polymer ?
#
loop_
_entity_poly.entity_id
_entity_poly.type
_entity_poly.pdbx_seq_one_letter_code
_entity_poly.pdbx_strand_id
1 'polypeptide(L)'
;GDNLKDRFDGASRVMVSNAGSLRGQGGGGGGTNSGGRKNRYNFQLKPYNPDHKPPGVKDLVYLEPSPQFCDRNPKLGIQGTHGRQCNDTSIGVDGCDLMCCGRGYKTQEVFV
;
A
#
# COMPACT_ATOMS: atom_id res chain seq x y z
N GLY A 1 2.54 -11.64 -14.05
CA GLY A 1 2.29 -10.30 -13.51
C GLY A 1 0.95 -10.27 -12.79
N ASP A 2 -0.07 -10.80 -13.45
CA ASP A 2 -1.48 -10.63 -13.09
C ASP A 2 -1.83 -11.04 -11.66
N ASN A 3 -1.31 -12.17 -11.17
CA ASN A 3 -1.57 -12.58 -9.78
C ASN A 3 -1.10 -11.57 -8.72
N LEU A 4 -0.05 -10.79 -9.00
CA LEU A 4 0.41 -9.73 -8.11
C LEU A 4 -0.37 -8.43 -8.32
N LYS A 5 -0.88 -8.18 -9.53
CA LYS A 5 -1.77 -7.05 -9.80
C LYS A 5 -3.08 -7.18 -9.01
N ASP A 6 -3.66 -8.36 -8.96
CA ASP A 6 -4.86 -8.62 -8.16
C ASP A 6 -4.63 -8.35 -6.66
N ARG A 7 -3.46 -8.76 -6.16
CA ARG A 7 -3.07 -8.52 -4.76
C ARG A 7 -2.73 -7.07 -4.48
N PHE A 8 -2.27 -6.32 -5.49
CA PHE A 8 -2.04 -4.88 -5.38
C PHE A 8 -3.37 -4.15 -5.24
N ASP A 9 -4.37 -4.50 -6.06
CA ASP A 9 -5.71 -3.91 -6.00
C ASP A 9 -6.43 -4.27 -4.68
N GLY A 10 -6.14 -5.45 -4.12
CA GLY A 10 -6.63 -5.91 -2.82
C GLY A 10 -5.72 -5.61 -1.63
N ALA A 11 -4.69 -4.78 -1.77
CA ALA A 11 -3.71 -4.58 -0.71
C ALA A 11 -4.33 -3.93 0.53
N SER A 12 -3.99 -4.45 1.71
CA SER A 12 -4.59 -4.00 2.98
C SER A 12 -3.75 -2.92 3.65
N ARG A 13 -4.41 -1.83 4.08
CA ARG A 13 -3.76 -0.83 4.94
C ARG A 13 -3.59 -1.39 6.35
N VAL A 14 -2.37 -1.34 6.84
CA VAL A 14 -2.01 -1.84 8.17
C VAL A 14 -1.37 -0.73 9.01
N MET A 15 -1.46 -0.89 10.32
CA MET A 15 -0.78 -0.04 11.29
C MET A 15 0.29 -0.83 12.04
N VAL A 16 1.40 -0.14 12.31
CA VAL A 16 2.53 -0.62 13.08
C VAL A 16 2.11 -0.66 14.55
N SER A 17 1.74 -1.84 15.06
CA SER A 17 1.53 -1.97 16.50
C SER A 17 2.89 -2.18 17.19
N ASN A 18 3.46 -1.10 17.74
CA ASN A 18 4.60 -1.17 18.67
C ASN A 18 4.17 -1.75 20.05
N ALA A 19 3.22 -2.69 20.06
CA ALA A 19 2.80 -3.41 21.28
C ALA A 19 3.85 -4.45 21.74
N GLY A 20 5.10 -4.30 21.29
CA GLY A 20 6.26 -5.05 21.74
C GLY A 20 7.09 -4.30 22.77
N SER A 21 6.51 -3.47 23.66
CA SER A 21 7.21 -3.02 24.88
C SER A 21 6.31 -2.43 25.98
N LEU A 22 5.18 -3.07 26.29
CA LEU A 22 4.49 -2.87 27.58
C LEU A 22 4.57 -4.18 28.38
N ARG A 23 5.78 -4.59 28.71
CA ARG A 23 6.05 -5.50 29.85
C ARG A 23 7.15 -4.89 30.69
N GLY A 24 6.83 -3.75 31.29
CA GLY A 24 7.68 -3.02 32.19
C GLY A 24 6.87 -2.41 33.32
N GLN A 25 6.13 -3.22 34.10
CA GLN A 25 5.96 -3.03 35.55
C GLN A 25 5.01 -4.08 36.14
N GLY A 26 5.42 -4.72 37.25
CA GLY A 26 4.51 -5.23 38.28
C GLY A 26 4.57 -6.72 38.62
N GLY A 27 5.22 -7.05 39.75
CA GLY A 27 4.80 -8.17 40.62
C GLY A 27 5.73 -9.37 40.67
N GLY A 28 6.29 -9.65 41.85
CA GLY A 28 7.22 -10.74 42.12
C GLY A 28 6.60 -12.14 42.08
N GLY A 29 7.46 -13.15 42.09
CA GLY A 29 7.08 -14.56 42.18
C GLY A 29 8.06 -15.44 41.41
N GLY A 30 8.83 -16.24 42.13
CA GLY A 30 9.89 -17.09 41.57
C GLY A 30 9.39 -18.22 40.67
N GLY A 31 10.35 -18.90 40.03
CA GLY A 31 10.15 -20.24 39.50
C GLY A 31 10.55 -20.45 38.04
N THR A 32 11.65 -21.20 37.88
CA THR A 32 11.91 -22.20 36.83
C THR A 32 12.35 -21.76 35.42
N ASN A 33 13.40 -22.48 34.98
CA ASN A 33 13.98 -22.56 33.65
C ASN A 33 12.93 -22.60 32.53
N SER A 34 13.03 -21.65 31.59
CA SER A 34 12.68 -21.87 30.18
C SER A 34 13.25 -20.71 29.37
N GLY A 35 14.42 -20.94 28.77
CA GLY A 35 15.02 -20.07 27.75
C GLY A 35 14.22 -20.09 26.46
N GLY A 36 12.95 -19.70 26.52
CA GLY A 36 12.14 -19.44 25.35
C GLY A 36 12.73 -18.22 24.66
N ARG A 37 13.29 -18.44 23.46
CA ARG A 37 13.70 -17.38 22.53
C ARG A 37 12.48 -16.52 22.27
N LYS A 38 12.24 -15.50 23.10
CA LYS A 38 11.19 -14.50 22.88
C LYS A 38 11.47 -13.93 21.49
N ASN A 39 10.59 -14.23 20.53
CA ASN A 39 10.61 -13.64 19.20
C ASN A 39 10.51 -12.13 19.39
N ARG A 40 11.67 -11.47 19.44
CA ARG A 40 11.83 -10.01 19.61
C ARG A 40 11.25 -9.21 18.44
N TYR A 41 10.72 -9.89 17.43
CA TYR A 41 10.14 -9.33 16.22
C TYR A 41 8.70 -9.79 16.01
N ASN A 42 7.91 -9.99 17.07
CA ASN A 42 6.48 -10.21 16.93
C ASN A 42 5.77 -8.88 16.60
N PHE A 43 6.19 -8.31 15.47
CA PHE A 43 5.60 -7.13 14.88
C PHE A 43 4.30 -7.56 14.21
N GLN A 44 3.20 -7.47 14.95
CA GLN A 44 1.89 -7.83 14.43
C GLN A 44 1.36 -6.62 13.64
N LEU A 45 1.29 -6.78 12.33
CA LEU A 45 0.56 -5.86 11.47
C LEU A 45 -0.94 -6.03 11.74
N LYS A 46 -1.57 -4.98 12.24
CA LYS A 46 -3.01 -4.95 12.44
C LYS A 46 -3.65 -4.17 11.29
N PRO A 47 -4.81 -4.59 10.77
CA PRO A 47 -5.59 -3.77 9.85
C PRO A 47 -5.82 -2.37 10.43
N TYR A 48 -5.75 -1.35 9.57
CA TYR A 48 -6.06 0.03 9.98
C TYR A 48 -7.54 0.18 10.36
N ASN A 49 -8.44 -0.53 9.66
CA ASN A 49 -9.85 -0.64 10.02
C ASN A 49 -10.12 -2.01 10.69
N PRO A 50 -10.64 -2.07 11.93
CA PRO A 50 -10.92 -3.32 12.63
C PRO A 50 -11.94 -4.23 11.93
N ASP A 51 -12.83 -3.68 11.11
CA ASP A 51 -13.84 -4.46 10.38
C ASP A 51 -13.25 -5.21 9.17
N HIS A 52 -12.00 -4.92 8.80
CA HIS A 52 -11.32 -5.58 7.70
C HIS A 52 -10.67 -6.89 8.15
N LYS A 53 -10.68 -7.88 7.26
CA LYS A 53 -9.99 -9.14 7.49
C LYS A 53 -8.48 -8.91 7.67
N PRO A 54 -7.83 -9.56 8.65
CA PRO A 54 -6.38 -9.52 8.78
C PRO A 54 -5.69 -10.05 7.51
N PRO A 55 -4.60 -9.41 7.05
CA PRO A 55 -3.86 -9.87 5.87
C PRO A 55 -3.17 -11.22 6.16
N GLY A 56 -3.18 -12.10 5.17
CA GLY A 56 -2.46 -13.36 5.16
C GLY A 56 -1.00 -13.20 4.73
N VAL A 57 -0.23 -14.29 4.82
CA VAL A 57 1.21 -14.32 4.45
C VAL A 57 1.49 -14.07 2.97
N LYS A 58 0.46 -14.16 2.12
CA LYS A 58 0.53 -13.96 0.67
C LYS A 58 0.00 -12.58 0.26
N ASP A 59 -0.60 -11.82 1.17
CA ASP A 59 -1.26 -10.57 0.82
C ASP A 59 -0.26 -9.41 0.81
N LEU A 60 -0.49 -8.42 -0.05
CA LEU A 60 0.27 -7.18 -0.04
C LEU A 60 -0.33 -6.22 0.98
N VAL A 61 0.53 -5.49 1.68
CA VAL A 61 0.14 -4.55 2.72
C VAL A 61 0.86 -3.21 2.52
N TYR A 62 0.21 -2.12 2.94
CA TYR A 62 0.80 -0.79 2.92
C TYR A 62 0.52 -0.02 4.21
N LEU A 63 1.41 0.91 4.53
CA LEU A 63 1.35 1.74 5.74
C LEU A 63 0.77 3.12 5.43
N GLU A 64 1.32 3.75 4.39
CA GLU A 64 1.04 5.12 4.00
C GLU A 64 0.28 5.16 2.67
N PRO A 65 -0.71 6.05 2.52
CA PRO A 65 -1.43 6.19 1.26
C PRO A 65 -0.49 6.66 0.14
N SER A 66 -0.76 6.21 -1.08
CA SER A 66 0.01 6.63 -2.25
C SER A 66 -0.19 8.13 -2.54
N PRO A 67 0.85 8.84 -3.00
CA PRO A 67 0.73 10.24 -3.39
C PRO A 67 -0.08 10.38 -4.68
N GLN A 68 -0.43 11.63 -5.03
CA GLN A 68 -1.01 11.95 -6.33
C GLN A 68 0.06 11.87 -7.42
N PHE A 69 -0.22 11.13 -8.50
CA PHE A 69 0.72 10.91 -9.61
C PHE A 69 0.44 11.78 -10.84
N CYS A 70 -0.64 12.58 -10.81
CA CYS A 70 -1.07 13.40 -11.94
C CYS A 70 -0.03 14.46 -12.34
N ASP A 71 0.54 15.15 -11.35
CA ASP A 71 1.45 16.27 -11.56
C ASP A 71 2.89 15.87 -11.27
N ARG A 72 3.83 16.56 -11.94
CA ARG A 72 5.25 16.31 -11.73
C ARG A 72 5.66 16.79 -10.34
N ASN A 73 6.21 15.87 -9.55
CA ASN A 73 6.82 16.16 -8.26
C ASN A 73 8.23 15.55 -8.17
N PRO A 74 9.28 16.32 -8.51
CA PRO A 74 10.66 15.82 -8.50
C PRO A 74 11.15 15.34 -7.13
N LYS A 75 10.61 15.89 -6.03
CA LYS A 75 11.01 15.50 -4.67
C LYS A 75 10.63 14.05 -4.33
N LEU A 76 9.54 13.57 -4.94
CA LEU A 76 9.04 12.21 -4.77
C LEU A 76 9.38 11.30 -5.98
N GLY A 77 10.15 11.80 -6.96
CA GLY A 77 10.45 11.07 -8.19
C GLY A 77 9.25 10.91 -9.14
N ILE A 78 8.17 11.66 -8.93
CA ILE A 78 6.94 11.56 -9.73
C ILE A 78 7.10 12.43 -10.98
N GLN A 79 6.98 11.82 -12.16
CA GLN A 79 7.13 12.52 -13.43
C GLN A 79 5.85 13.26 -13.87
N GLY A 80 4.69 12.88 -13.33
CA GLY A 80 3.38 13.35 -13.78
C GLY A 80 2.83 12.50 -14.94
N THR A 81 1.60 12.76 -15.36
CA THR A 81 0.94 12.04 -16.46
C THR A 81 0.88 12.82 -17.78
N HIS A 82 1.46 14.03 -17.82
CA HIS A 82 1.50 14.86 -19.02
C HIS A 82 2.26 14.17 -20.16
N GLY A 83 1.67 14.18 -21.36
CA GLY A 83 2.27 13.60 -22.56
C GLY A 83 2.19 12.07 -22.66
N ARG A 84 1.52 11.40 -21.70
CA ARG A 84 1.23 9.97 -21.79
C ARG A 84 0.06 9.73 -22.75
N GLN A 85 0.13 8.64 -23.51
CA GLN A 85 -0.98 8.16 -24.32
C GLN A 85 -2.08 7.61 -23.40
N CYS A 86 -3.33 7.81 -23.81
CA CYS A 86 -4.52 7.31 -23.13
C CYS A 86 -5.52 6.78 -24.17
N ASN A 87 -6.44 5.94 -23.72
CA ASN A 87 -7.52 5.40 -24.53
C ASN A 87 -8.81 6.18 -24.26
N ASP A 88 -9.35 6.86 -25.26
CA ASP A 88 -10.58 7.65 -25.14
C ASP A 88 -11.81 6.77 -24.83
N THR A 89 -11.81 5.53 -25.31
CA THR A 89 -12.95 4.61 -25.12
C THR A 89 -12.94 3.87 -23.78
N SER A 90 -11.83 3.95 -23.02
CA SER A 90 -11.71 3.24 -21.75
C SER A 90 -12.20 4.08 -20.59
N ILE A 91 -12.97 3.45 -19.70
CA ILE A 91 -13.35 4.01 -18.39
C ILE A 91 -12.33 3.70 -17.29
N GLY A 92 -11.33 2.87 -17.61
CA GLY A 92 -10.34 2.37 -16.66
C GLY A 92 -9.16 3.32 -16.46
N VAL A 93 -8.12 2.82 -15.78
CA VAL A 93 -6.90 3.58 -15.49
C VAL A 93 -6.09 3.96 -16.74
N ASP A 94 -6.36 3.36 -17.89
CA ASP A 94 -5.84 3.72 -19.21
C ASP A 94 -6.72 4.75 -19.94
N GLY A 95 -7.93 4.98 -19.42
CA GLY A 95 -8.90 5.96 -19.91
C GLY A 95 -8.37 7.39 -19.86
N CYS A 96 -8.70 8.21 -20.86
CA CYS A 96 -8.22 9.59 -20.91
C CYS A 96 -8.70 10.44 -19.73
N ASP A 97 -9.89 10.18 -19.19
CA ASP A 97 -10.39 10.89 -18.00
C ASP A 97 -9.50 10.69 -16.77
N LEU A 98 -9.08 9.44 -16.52
CA LEU A 98 -8.24 9.08 -15.37
C LEU A 98 -6.76 9.36 -15.65
N MET A 99 -6.24 9.01 -16.83
CA MET A 99 -4.84 9.25 -17.21
C MET A 99 -4.50 10.73 -17.28
N CYS A 100 -5.40 11.55 -17.82
CA CYS A 100 -5.21 13.00 -17.94
C CYS A 100 -5.74 13.76 -16.71
N CYS A 101 -6.26 13.05 -15.71
CA CYS A 101 -6.77 13.61 -14.45
C CYS A 101 -7.79 14.73 -14.66
N GLY A 102 -8.72 14.55 -15.62
CA GLY A 102 -9.76 15.53 -15.94
C GLY A 102 -9.30 16.81 -16.66
N ARG A 103 -8.01 16.93 -17.04
CA ARG A 103 -7.48 18.13 -17.73
C ARG A 103 -7.79 18.19 -19.23
N GLY A 104 -8.51 17.19 -19.76
CA GLY A 104 -8.70 16.98 -21.18
C GLY A 104 -7.47 16.35 -21.86
N TYR A 105 -7.64 15.98 -23.13
CA TYR A 105 -6.62 15.32 -23.95
C TYR A 105 -6.68 15.83 -25.38
N LYS A 106 -5.60 15.57 -26.13
CA LYS A 106 -5.52 15.86 -27.56
C LYS A 106 -5.40 14.55 -28.30
N THR A 107 -6.29 14.32 -29.25
CA THR A 107 -6.20 13.18 -30.17
C THR A 107 -5.21 13.53 -31.28
N GLN A 108 -4.24 12.66 -31.54
CA GLN A 108 -3.33 12.75 -32.66
C GLN A 108 -3.46 11.49 -33.49
N GLU A 109 -3.82 11.61 -34.75
CA GLU A 109 -3.80 10.49 -35.69
C GLU A 109 -2.35 10.26 -36.13
N VAL A 110 -1.78 9.14 -35.69
CA VAL A 110 -0.48 8.69 -36.16
C VAL A 110 -0.72 7.74 -37.32
N PHE A 111 -0.42 8.19 -38.54
CA PHE A 111 -0.38 7.31 -39.70
C PHE A 111 0.81 6.36 -39.52
N VAL A 112 0.50 5.06 -39.40
CA VAL A 112 1.48 3.97 -39.35
C VAL A 112 1.70 3.43 -40.74
#